data_AF-Q8NU59-F1
#
_entry.id   AF-Q8NU59-F1
#
_cell.length_a   1.000
_cell.length_b   1.000
_cell.length_c   1.000
_cell.angle_alpha   90.00
_cell.angle_beta   90.00
_cell.angle_gamma   90.00
#
_symmetry.space_group_name_H-M   'P 1'
#
loop_
_entity.id
_entity.type
_entity.pdbx_description
1 polymer ?
#
loop_
_entity_poly.entity_id
_entity_poly.type
_entity_poly.pdbx_seq_one_letter_code
_entity_poly.pdbx_strand_id
1 'polypeptide(L)'
;MSQENSGLFKRAITRGVAKVRRNPREDFAEEFTQELYDHATNITLPLTARLKPKGFFQDDWRARPSGARPWPIVLIHGSGASKGSWEEMGAELRSKGWAVFAPDFGTRATEPIAASAAQIGAYIDAVLLVTGAAQIVLVGHSQGGVVARYWMRTYGGYMKVRHMISISTPNHGTLMGGILNPMTKVKSGEGTIEKLMHRLFGPTGFEQLRGHDIIEFLADGGDLDPGVTYTCIGTHFDPFIQPPEVAFLEVNEDDDPNRVHNIWVEDEHPRAMIAHNDMVRDPRVIEIVRAELDRVARLG
;
A
#
# COMPACT_ATOMS: atom_id res chain seq x y z
N MET A 1 19.18 -81.94 -21.25
CA MET A 1 20.00 -80.73 -21.06
C MET A 1 20.09 -80.04 -22.42
N SER A 2 19.25 -79.02 -22.64
CA SER A 2 19.58 -77.57 -22.60
C SER A 2 20.28 -77.12 -23.89
N GLN A 3 19.95 -76.03 -24.56
CA GLN A 3 19.00 -74.96 -24.30
C GLN A 3 18.75 -74.25 -25.65
N GLU A 4 17.51 -73.81 -25.80
CA GLU A 4 16.82 -73.02 -26.82
C GLU A 4 17.60 -72.22 -27.90
N ASN A 5 17.39 -72.70 -29.14
CA ASN A 5 16.99 -71.95 -30.34
C ASN A 5 15.94 -70.85 -30.05
N SER A 6 15.80 -69.74 -30.78
CA SER A 6 15.82 -69.60 -32.23
C SER A 6 15.83 -68.12 -32.63
N GLY A 7 16.55 -67.80 -33.69
CA GLY A 7 16.42 -66.53 -34.39
C GLY A 7 15.22 -66.44 -35.34
N LEU A 8 15.10 -65.24 -35.90
CA LEU A 8 14.43 -64.84 -37.15
C LEU A 8 12.92 -64.56 -37.13
N PHE A 9 12.63 -63.25 -37.14
CA PHE A 9 11.81 -62.58 -38.16
C PHE A 9 10.44 -63.19 -38.50
N LYS A 10 9.37 -62.56 -37.98
CA LYS A 10 8.32 -61.92 -38.83
C LYS A 10 7.23 -61.23 -37.99
N ARG A 11 6.81 -60.07 -38.52
CA ARG A 11 5.54 -59.34 -38.32
C ARG A 11 5.44 -58.31 -37.18
N ALA A 12 5.76 -57.07 -37.57
CA ALA A 12 4.98 -55.85 -37.36
C ALA A 12 3.93 -55.87 -36.24
N ILE A 13 4.26 -55.22 -35.11
CA ILE A 13 3.26 -54.63 -34.22
C ILE A 13 3.64 -53.16 -34.02
N THR A 14 3.01 -52.33 -34.83
CA THR A 14 2.80 -50.91 -34.56
C THR A 14 2.01 -50.80 -33.25
N ARG A 15 2.67 -50.46 -32.13
CA ARG A 15 1.99 -49.93 -30.95
C ARG A 15 2.33 -48.46 -30.85
N GLY A 16 1.44 -47.66 -31.43
CA GLY A 16 1.38 -46.24 -31.18
C GLY A 16 1.22 -46.00 -29.69
N VAL A 17 2.11 -45.19 -29.13
CA VAL A 17 1.81 -44.44 -27.92
C VAL A 17 0.62 -43.56 -28.31
N ALA A 18 -0.57 -43.96 -27.89
CA ALA A 18 -1.75 -43.12 -28.00
C ALA A 18 -1.42 -41.83 -27.24
N LYS A 19 -1.17 -40.76 -28.00
CA LYS A 19 -1.30 -39.39 -27.50
C LYS A 19 -2.71 -39.34 -26.92
N VAL A 20 -2.81 -39.39 -25.60
CA VAL A 20 -4.06 -39.09 -24.89
C VAL A 20 -4.40 -37.67 -25.34
N ARG A 21 -5.31 -37.55 -26.31
CA ARG A 21 -5.93 -36.29 -26.65
C ARG A 21 -6.79 -35.95 -25.43
N ARG A 22 -6.22 -35.17 -24.51
CA ARG A 22 -7.01 -34.51 -23.47
C ARG A 22 -8.11 -33.72 -24.16
N ASN A 23 -9.32 -33.88 -23.65
CA ASN A 23 -10.50 -33.28 -24.22
C ASN A 23 -10.48 -31.79 -23.88
N PRO A 24 -10.42 -30.86 -24.86
CA PRO A 24 -10.28 -29.43 -24.57
C PRO A 24 -11.43 -28.86 -23.72
N ARG A 25 -12.59 -29.52 -23.71
CA ARG A 25 -13.74 -29.16 -22.87
C ARG A 25 -13.59 -29.57 -21.41
N GLU A 26 -12.83 -30.64 -21.12
CA GLU A 26 -12.55 -31.08 -19.75
C GLU A 26 -11.45 -30.21 -19.13
N ASP A 27 -10.39 -29.90 -19.89
CA ASP A 27 -9.36 -28.94 -19.45
C ASP A 27 -9.97 -27.56 -19.16
N PHE A 28 -10.88 -27.07 -20.01
CA PHE A 28 -11.60 -25.80 -19.79
C PHE A 28 -12.50 -25.84 -18.57
N ALA A 29 -13.18 -26.97 -18.31
CA ALA A 29 -14.04 -27.11 -17.14
C ALA A 29 -13.22 -27.21 -15.84
N GLU A 30 -12.08 -27.91 -15.85
CA GLU A 30 -11.16 -27.98 -14.70
C GLU A 30 -10.50 -26.62 -14.42
N GLU A 31 -10.01 -25.93 -15.45
CA GLU A 31 -9.40 -24.60 -15.30
C GLU A 31 -10.43 -23.58 -14.80
N PHE A 32 -11.64 -23.58 -15.35
CA PHE A 32 -12.72 -22.71 -14.88
C PHE A 32 -13.16 -23.05 -13.43
N THR A 33 -13.18 -24.33 -13.06
CA THR A 33 -13.53 -24.76 -11.70
C THR A 33 -12.43 -24.42 -10.71
N GLN A 34 -11.17 -24.53 -11.11
CA GLN A 34 -10.02 -24.13 -10.30
C GLN A 34 -9.97 -22.60 -10.13
N GLU A 35 -10.24 -21.83 -11.19
CA GLU A 35 -10.32 -20.37 -11.14
C GLU A 35 -11.45 -19.90 -10.23
N LEU A 36 -12.63 -20.53 -10.32
CA LEU A 36 -13.76 -20.30 -9.39
C LEU A 36 -13.42 -20.68 -7.96
N TYR A 37 -12.76 -21.81 -7.75
CA TYR A 37 -12.33 -22.27 -6.44
C TYR A 37 -11.28 -21.33 -5.84
N ASP A 38 -10.29 -20.92 -6.62
CA ASP A 38 -9.23 -20.00 -6.21
C ASP A 38 -9.78 -18.61 -5.89
N HIS A 39 -10.75 -18.14 -6.70
CA HIS A 39 -11.49 -16.90 -6.46
C HIS A 39 -12.35 -16.98 -5.20
N ALA A 40 -13.06 -18.10 -4.99
CA ALA A 40 -13.90 -18.29 -3.81
C ALA A 40 -13.10 -18.50 -2.51
N THR A 41 -11.89 -19.06 -2.61
CA THR A 41 -11.03 -19.37 -1.45
C THR A 41 -9.95 -18.33 -1.20
N ASN A 42 -9.76 -17.36 -2.09
CA ASN A 42 -8.68 -16.38 -2.06
C ASN A 42 -7.28 -17.03 -1.96
N ILE A 43 -7.14 -18.30 -2.37
CA ILE A 43 -5.92 -19.09 -2.13
C ILE A 43 -4.75 -18.66 -3.02
N THR A 44 -5.00 -17.79 -3.99
CA THR A 44 -4.02 -17.18 -4.89
C THR A 44 -3.58 -15.79 -4.42
N LEU A 45 -4.33 -15.13 -3.54
CA LEU A 45 -3.99 -13.79 -3.05
C LEU A 45 -2.74 -13.81 -2.18
N PRO A 46 -1.97 -12.71 -2.06
CA PRO A 46 -0.93 -12.60 -1.05
C PRO A 46 -1.47 -12.84 0.37
N LEU A 47 -0.65 -13.40 1.26
CA LEU A 47 -1.10 -13.81 2.60
C LEU A 47 -1.74 -12.66 3.38
N THR A 48 -1.17 -11.46 3.29
CA THR A 48 -1.70 -10.28 3.98
C THR A 48 -3.07 -9.85 3.45
N ALA A 49 -3.36 -10.10 2.17
CA ALA A 49 -4.68 -9.87 1.59
C ALA A 49 -5.74 -10.91 2.02
N ARG A 50 -5.32 -12.06 2.58
CA ARG A 50 -6.25 -13.08 3.12
C ARG A 50 -6.61 -12.85 4.58
N LEU A 51 -5.85 -12.01 5.29
CA LEU A 51 -6.10 -11.72 6.69
C LEU A 51 -7.42 -10.97 6.86
N LYS A 52 -8.16 -11.31 7.93
CA LYS A 52 -9.43 -10.65 8.25
C LYS A 52 -9.19 -9.14 8.41
N PRO A 53 -9.95 -8.28 7.69
CA PRO A 53 -9.94 -6.85 7.92
C PRO A 53 -10.18 -6.52 9.41
N LYS A 54 -9.40 -5.58 9.95
CA LYS A 54 -9.63 -5.04 11.29
C LYS A 54 -10.37 -3.71 11.19
N GLY A 55 -11.29 -3.48 12.12
CA GLY A 55 -12.06 -2.26 12.23
C GLY A 55 -13.08 -2.07 11.12
N PHE A 56 -13.89 -1.02 11.25
CA PHE A 56 -14.99 -0.70 10.35
C PHE A 56 -14.99 0.79 10.02
N PHE A 57 -14.96 1.11 8.73
CA PHE A 57 -15.07 2.48 8.25
C PHE A 57 -15.98 2.54 7.02
N GLN A 58 -16.97 3.42 7.09
CA GLN A 58 -17.87 3.72 5.97
C GLN A 58 -17.80 5.19 5.62
N ASP A 59 -17.81 5.49 4.33
CA ASP A 59 -17.89 6.85 3.82
C ASP A 59 -19.29 7.43 4.01
N ASP A 60 -19.36 8.66 4.52
CA ASP A 60 -20.58 9.46 4.42
C ASP A 60 -20.47 10.40 3.20
N TRP A 61 -20.98 9.94 2.06
CA TRP A 61 -20.97 10.71 0.81
C TRP A 61 -21.83 11.99 0.84
N ARG A 62 -22.58 12.22 1.93
CA ARG A 62 -23.30 13.48 2.17
C ARG A 62 -22.45 14.51 2.93
N ALA A 63 -21.30 14.12 3.48
CA ALA A 63 -20.41 15.03 4.17
C ALA A 63 -19.92 16.13 3.21
N ARG A 64 -19.79 17.36 3.73
CA ARG A 64 -19.34 18.53 2.96
C ARG A 64 -18.26 19.28 3.74
N PRO A 65 -17.25 19.84 3.04
CA PRO A 65 -16.35 20.81 3.62
C PRO A 65 -17.11 22.03 4.17
N SER A 66 -16.48 22.73 5.11
CA SER A 66 -17.00 23.98 5.69
C SER A 66 -15.96 25.09 5.58
N GLY A 67 -16.32 26.33 5.87
CA GLY A 67 -15.35 27.44 5.86
C GLY A 67 -14.17 27.22 6.83
N ALA A 68 -14.40 26.53 7.95
CA ALA A 68 -13.34 26.19 8.91
C ALA A 68 -12.56 24.91 8.54
N ARG A 69 -13.10 24.10 7.62
CA ARG A 69 -12.59 22.79 7.19
C ARG A 69 -12.78 22.65 5.67
N PRO A 70 -12.05 23.44 4.86
CA PRO A 70 -12.41 23.65 3.45
C PRO A 70 -12.01 22.50 2.53
N TRP A 71 -11.14 21.60 2.98
CA TRP A 71 -10.69 20.45 2.19
C TRP A 71 -11.23 19.14 2.79
N PRO A 72 -11.83 18.26 1.98
CA PRO A 72 -12.12 16.90 2.42
C PRO A 72 -10.82 16.13 2.61
N ILE A 73 -10.83 15.20 3.55
CA ILE A 73 -9.70 14.32 3.88
C ILE A 73 -9.92 12.97 3.22
N VAL A 74 -8.89 12.47 2.53
CA VAL A 74 -8.87 11.11 1.98
C VAL A 74 -7.77 10.29 2.67
N LEU A 75 -8.17 9.19 3.31
CA LEU A 75 -7.30 8.31 4.10
C LEU A 75 -6.90 7.06 3.29
N ILE A 76 -5.61 6.87 3.01
CA ILE A 76 -5.08 5.83 2.14
C ILE A 76 -4.32 4.78 2.96
N HIS A 77 -4.90 3.59 3.09
CA HIS A 77 -4.36 2.51 3.94
C HIS A 77 -3.08 1.87 3.38
N GLY A 78 -2.31 1.22 4.26
CA GLY A 78 -1.07 0.51 3.91
C GLY A 78 -1.24 -0.92 3.38
N SER A 79 -0.10 -1.59 3.16
CA SER A 79 0.00 -2.98 2.67
C SER A 79 -0.79 -3.96 3.54
N GLY A 80 -1.62 -4.79 2.92
CA GLY A 80 -2.40 -5.80 3.62
C GLY A 80 -3.46 -5.25 4.55
N ALA A 81 -3.71 -3.94 4.56
CA ALA A 81 -4.72 -3.28 5.36
C ALA A 81 -6.03 -3.07 4.54
N SER A 82 -6.95 -2.32 5.12
CA SER A 82 -8.22 -1.92 4.49
C SER A 82 -8.66 -0.59 5.10
N LYS A 83 -9.68 0.04 4.53
CA LYS A 83 -10.23 1.29 5.09
C LYS A 83 -10.65 1.20 6.56
N GLY A 84 -10.99 0.02 7.06
CA GLY A 84 -11.27 -0.23 8.49
C GLY A 84 -10.11 0.08 9.45
N SER A 85 -8.87 0.23 8.94
CA SER A 85 -7.76 0.75 9.75
C SER A 85 -7.98 2.17 10.25
N TRP A 86 -8.86 2.92 9.60
CA TRP A 86 -9.16 4.32 9.89
C TRP A 86 -10.35 4.54 10.82
N GLU A 87 -10.87 3.49 11.46
CA GLU A 87 -12.06 3.59 12.32
C GLU A 87 -11.89 4.68 13.40
N GLU A 88 -10.82 4.61 14.20
CA GLU A 88 -10.56 5.53 15.30
C GLU A 88 -10.22 6.93 14.79
N MET A 89 -9.23 7.04 13.89
CA MET A 89 -8.79 8.33 13.33
C MET A 89 -9.92 9.03 12.58
N GLY A 90 -10.62 8.31 11.70
CA GLY A 90 -11.70 8.88 10.91
C GLY A 90 -12.90 9.28 11.76
N ALA A 91 -13.22 8.56 12.83
CA ALA A 91 -14.23 8.98 13.80
C ALA A 91 -13.83 10.28 14.51
N GLU A 92 -12.57 10.37 14.98
CA GLU A 92 -12.07 11.59 15.63
C GLU A 92 -12.12 12.79 14.67
N LEU A 93 -11.62 12.65 13.44
CA LEU A 93 -11.61 13.73 12.45
C LEU A 93 -13.03 14.19 12.08
N ARG A 94 -13.98 13.25 11.92
CA ARG A 94 -15.40 13.57 11.71
C ARG A 94 -16.00 14.33 12.89
N SER A 95 -15.64 13.97 14.12
CA SER A 95 -16.08 14.69 15.32
C SER A 95 -15.61 16.15 15.36
N LYS A 96 -14.50 16.47 14.66
CA LYS A 96 -13.96 17.83 14.50
C LYS A 96 -14.49 18.56 13.25
N GLY A 97 -15.50 17.99 12.58
CA GLY A 97 -16.18 18.61 11.45
C GLY A 97 -15.49 18.44 10.10
N TRP A 98 -14.49 17.56 9.98
CA TRP A 98 -13.91 17.23 8.69
C TRP A 98 -14.84 16.30 7.88
N ALA A 99 -14.92 16.52 6.57
CA ALA A 99 -15.47 15.54 5.64
C ALA A 99 -14.37 14.50 5.32
N VAL A 100 -14.58 13.25 5.74
CA VAL A 100 -13.52 12.21 5.72
C VAL A 100 -13.97 10.98 4.93
N PHE A 101 -13.10 10.56 4.03
CA PHE A 101 -13.30 9.50 3.05
C PHE A 101 -12.13 8.50 3.06
N ALA A 102 -12.38 7.23 2.78
CA ALA A 102 -11.32 6.22 2.69
C ALA A 102 -11.65 5.11 1.67
N PRO A 103 -10.88 4.98 0.57
CA PRO A 103 -11.05 3.88 -0.36
C PRO A 103 -10.49 2.57 0.20
N ASP A 104 -11.07 1.44 -0.24
CA ASP A 104 -10.32 0.19 -0.35
C ASP A 104 -9.76 0.10 -1.77
N PHE A 105 -8.53 -0.38 -1.91
CA PHE A 105 -7.86 -0.48 -3.21
C PHE A 105 -6.86 -1.63 -3.26
N GLY A 106 -6.44 -1.97 -4.47
CA GLY A 106 -5.31 -2.83 -4.79
C GLY A 106 -5.40 -4.21 -4.15
N THR A 107 -6.60 -4.76 -3.97
CA THR A 107 -6.84 -5.99 -3.20
C THR A 107 -6.06 -5.98 -1.86
N ARG A 108 -6.45 -5.05 -0.97
CA ARG A 108 -5.76 -4.76 0.30
C ARG A 108 -4.33 -4.26 0.08
N ALA A 109 -4.14 -3.39 -0.91
CA ALA A 109 -2.84 -2.79 -1.24
C ALA A 109 -1.74 -3.83 -1.52
N THR A 110 -2.07 -4.92 -2.21
CA THR A 110 -1.13 -5.96 -2.66
C THR A 110 -1.01 -6.08 -4.19
N GLU A 111 -1.83 -5.37 -4.95
CA GLU A 111 -1.67 -5.14 -6.39
C GLU A 111 -0.63 -4.04 -6.67
N PRO A 112 0.03 -4.04 -7.85
CA PRO A 112 1.07 -3.07 -8.18
C PRO A 112 0.69 -1.62 -7.84
N ILE A 113 1.65 -0.85 -7.30
CA ILE A 113 1.45 0.54 -6.85
C ILE A 113 0.85 1.40 -7.98
N ALA A 114 1.28 1.21 -9.23
CA ALA A 114 0.75 1.95 -10.38
C ALA A 114 -0.76 1.69 -10.62
N ALA A 115 -1.22 0.45 -10.45
CA ALA A 115 -2.64 0.11 -10.57
C ALA A 115 -3.44 0.67 -9.37
N SER A 116 -2.89 0.54 -8.16
CA SER A 116 -3.45 1.13 -6.94
C SER A 116 -3.59 2.66 -7.05
N ALA A 117 -2.59 3.34 -7.63
CA ALA A 117 -2.57 4.79 -7.85
C ALA A 117 -3.71 5.24 -8.77
N ALA A 118 -4.00 4.50 -9.85
CA ALA A 118 -5.13 4.78 -10.72
C ALA A 118 -6.47 4.65 -9.97
N GLN A 119 -6.62 3.60 -9.15
CA GLN A 119 -7.84 3.35 -8.36
C GLN A 119 -8.09 4.47 -7.34
N ILE A 120 -7.07 4.87 -6.57
CA ILE A 120 -7.23 5.97 -5.61
C ILE A 120 -7.47 7.31 -6.31
N GLY A 121 -6.90 7.53 -7.50
CA GLY A 121 -7.13 8.74 -8.28
C GLY A 121 -8.59 8.89 -8.70
N ALA A 122 -9.19 7.81 -9.22
CA ALA A 122 -10.61 7.79 -9.56
C ALA A 122 -11.50 8.04 -8.34
N TYR A 123 -11.13 7.49 -7.17
CA TYR A 123 -11.84 7.73 -5.92
C TYR A 123 -11.74 9.20 -5.47
N ILE A 124 -10.55 9.79 -5.52
CA ILE A 124 -10.31 11.20 -5.19
C ILE A 124 -11.12 12.12 -6.11
N ASP A 125 -11.19 11.81 -7.40
CA ASP A 125 -12.00 12.56 -8.36
C ASP A 125 -13.50 12.50 -8.01
N ALA A 126 -13.99 11.35 -7.56
CA ALA A 126 -15.37 11.23 -7.06
C ALA A 126 -15.58 12.06 -5.78
N VAL A 127 -14.62 12.08 -4.85
CA VAL A 127 -14.69 12.90 -3.63
C VAL A 127 -14.75 14.39 -3.99
N LEU A 128 -13.85 14.87 -4.86
CA LEU A 128 -13.83 16.27 -5.31
C LEU A 128 -15.14 16.64 -6.00
N LEU A 129 -15.65 15.79 -6.88
CA LEU A 129 -16.93 16.00 -7.59
C LEU A 129 -18.11 16.12 -6.62
N VAL A 130 -18.23 15.21 -5.66
CA VAL A 130 -19.37 15.17 -4.72
C VAL A 130 -19.31 16.29 -3.69
N THR A 131 -18.11 16.65 -3.25
CA THR A 131 -17.91 17.70 -2.23
C THR A 131 -17.90 19.11 -2.81
N GLY A 132 -17.56 19.25 -4.09
CA GLY A 132 -17.34 20.55 -4.74
C GLY A 132 -16.03 21.23 -4.35
N ALA A 133 -15.14 20.55 -3.62
CA ALA A 133 -13.84 21.09 -3.26
C ALA A 133 -12.89 21.09 -4.47
N ALA A 134 -12.00 22.07 -4.54
CA ALA A 134 -10.95 22.14 -5.56
C ALA A 134 -9.72 21.29 -5.21
N GLN A 135 -9.46 21.10 -3.92
CA GLN A 135 -8.33 20.34 -3.41
C GLN A 135 -8.75 19.48 -2.22
N ILE A 136 -7.98 18.44 -1.93
CA ILE A 136 -8.12 17.56 -0.77
C ILE A 136 -6.91 17.66 0.17
N VAL A 137 -7.06 17.11 1.37
CA VAL A 137 -5.93 16.70 2.21
C VAL A 137 -5.80 15.19 2.15
N LEU A 138 -4.58 14.69 1.96
CA LEU A 138 -4.27 13.26 1.97
C LEU A 138 -3.69 12.85 3.32
N VAL A 139 -4.08 11.67 3.80
CA VAL A 139 -3.38 10.99 4.91
C VAL A 139 -3.03 9.59 4.43
N GLY A 140 -1.74 9.32 4.22
CA GLY A 140 -1.24 8.03 3.77
C GLY A 140 -0.49 7.31 4.89
N HIS A 141 -0.82 6.05 5.12
CA HIS A 141 -0.06 5.19 6.04
C HIS A 141 0.74 4.16 5.27
N SER A 142 2.02 3.98 5.63
CA SER A 142 2.87 2.95 5.03
C SER A 142 2.85 3.05 3.49
N GLN A 143 2.60 1.95 2.78
CA GLN A 143 2.41 1.94 1.32
C GLN A 143 1.40 2.99 0.82
N GLY A 144 0.38 3.32 1.61
CA GLY A 144 -0.64 4.29 1.21
C GLY A 144 -0.07 5.67 0.92
N GLY A 145 0.99 6.09 1.61
CA GLY A 145 1.71 7.32 1.29
C GLY A 145 2.51 7.21 -0.01
N VAL A 146 3.15 6.07 -0.27
CA VAL A 146 3.87 5.83 -1.54
C VAL A 146 2.90 5.86 -2.73
N VAL A 147 1.76 5.18 -2.61
CA VAL A 147 0.71 5.16 -3.64
C VAL A 147 0.16 6.56 -3.90
N ALA A 148 -0.06 7.35 -2.84
CA ALA A 148 -0.50 8.74 -2.94
C ALA A 148 0.51 9.62 -3.69
N ARG A 149 1.80 9.58 -3.31
CA ARG A 149 2.86 10.35 -3.99
C ARG A 149 3.03 9.91 -5.44
N TYR A 150 2.96 8.60 -5.70
CA TYR A 150 3.04 8.07 -7.07
C TYR A 150 1.88 8.59 -7.92
N TRP A 151 0.65 8.55 -7.40
CA TRP A 151 -0.50 9.15 -8.08
C TRP A 151 -0.31 10.65 -8.33
N MET A 152 0.17 11.39 -7.33
CA MET A 152 0.42 12.82 -7.44
C MET A 152 1.35 13.14 -8.61
N ARG A 153 2.47 12.43 -8.73
CA ARG A 153 3.48 12.69 -9.78
C ARG A 153 3.09 12.15 -11.14
N THR A 154 2.61 10.92 -11.21
CA THR A 154 2.30 10.26 -12.50
C THR A 154 1.07 10.87 -13.17
N TYR A 155 0.06 11.29 -12.40
CA TYR A 155 -1.21 11.78 -12.94
C TYR A 155 -1.41 13.29 -12.76
N GLY A 156 -0.38 14.02 -12.33
CA GLY A 156 -0.51 15.44 -11.97
C GLY A 156 -1.46 15.69 -10.80
N GLY A 157 -1.70 14.67 -9.97
CA GLY A 157 -2.61 14.72 -8.82
C GLY A 157 -2.20 15.74 -7.77
N TYR A 158 -0.93 16.15 -7.71
CA TYR A 158 -0.45 17.19 -6.78
C TYR A 158 -1.25 18.50 -6.90
N MET A 159 -1.76 18.85 -8.08
CA MET A 159 -2.59 20.04 -8.29
C MET A 159 -3.90 20.00 -7.49
N LYS A 160 -4.38 18.80 -7.15
CA LYS A 160 -5.60 18.54 -6.38
C LYS A 160 -5.34 18.36 -4.89
N VAL A 161 -4.11 18.52 -4.41
CA VAL A 161 -3.72 18.27 -3.02
C VAL A 161 -3.28 19.57 -2.36
N ARG A 162 -3.91 19.93 -1.25
CA ARG A 162 -3.49 21.07 -0.41
C ARG A 162 -2.32 20.65 0.49
N HIS A 163 -2.50 19.51 1.14
CA HIS A 163 -1.58 19.00 2.14
C HIS A 163 -1.57 17.47 2.14
N MET A 164 -0.43 16.87 2.44
CA MET A 164 -0.27 15.44 2.61
C MET A 164 0.37 15.12 3.96
N ILE A 165 -0.34 14.34 4.77
CA ILE A 165 0.20 13.72 5.98
C ILE A 165 0.66 12.31 5.63
N SER A 166 1.93 12.01 5.83
CA SER A 166 2.49 10.66 5.70
C SER A 166 2.74 10.08 7.09
N ILE A 167 2.29 8.86 7.35
CA ILE A 167 2.44 8.17 8.65
C ILE A 167 3.22 6.89 8.41
N SER A 168 4.44 6.80 8.94
CA SER A 168 5.36 5.66 8.72
C SER A 168 5.43 5.25 7.23
N THR A 169 5.45 6.21 6.31
CA THR A 169 5.50 5.95 4.87
C THR A 169 6.94 5.79 4.44
N PRO A 170 7.37 4.73 3.72
CA PRO A 170 8.74 4.62 3.23
C PRO A 170 8.99 5.58 2.06
N ASN A 171 9.12 6.88 2.33
CA ASN A 171 9.26 7.94 1.34
C ASN A 171 10.53 7.77 0.48
N HIS A 172 11.64 7.30 1.07
CA HIS A 172 12.87 6.94 0.35
C HIS A 172 13.12 5.43 0.27
N GLY A 173 12.06 4.64 0.45
CA GLY A 173 12.11 3.19 0.46
C GLY A 173 12.70 2.62 1.76
N THR A 174 12.24 1.43 2.13
CA THR A 174 12.77 0.70 3.29
C THR A 174 13.82 -0.31 2.86
N LEU A 175 14.71 -0.69 3.78
CA LEU A 175 15.63 -1.80 3.59
C LEU A 175 14.89 -3.14 3.65
N MET A 176 15.34 -4.10 2.85
CA MET A 176 14.82 -5.47 2.87
C MET A 176 14.83 -6.07 4.29
N GLY A 177 15.84 -5.76 5.09
CA GLY A 177 15.96 -6.17 6.49
C GLY A 177 14.89 -5.57 7.42
N GLY A 178 14.38 -4.37 7.15
CA GLY A 178 13.24 -3.80 7.89
C GLY A 178 11.99 -4.63 7.69
N ILE A 179 11.68 -4.99 6.44
CA ILE A 179 10.51 -5.86 6.18
C ILE A 179 10.74 -7.29 6.72
N LEU A 180 11.97 -7.80 6.68
CA LEU A 180 12.28 -9.22 6.91
C LEU A 180 12.67 -9.61 8.36
N ASN A 181 13.39 -8.74 9.09
CA ASN A 181 13.92 -9.00 10.43
C ASN A 181 12.84 -9.18 11.52
N PRO A 182 11.67 -8.51 11.47
CA PRO A 182 10.57 -8.80 12.38
C PRO A 182 9.88 -10.13 12.06
N MET A 183 9.99 -10.63 10.82
CA MET A 183 9.22 -11.77 10.33
C MET A 183 10.00 -13.08 10.22
N THR A 184 11.34 -13.08 10.25
CA THR A 184 12.13 -14.33 10.13
C THR A 184 13.43 -14.33 10.95
N LYS A 185 13.71 -15.44 11.65
CA LYS A 185 15.02 -15.75 12.27
C LYS A 185 15.94 -16.58 11.36
N VAL A 186 15.78 -16.51 10.04
CA VAL A 186 16.45 -17.44 9.10
C VAL A 186 17.29 -16.68 8.09
N LYS A 187 18.62 -16.85 8.17
CA LYS A 187 19.56 -16.42 7.11
C LYS A 187 19.25 -17.22 5.85
N SER A 188 18.56 -16.60 4.89
CA SER A 188 18.19 -17.23 3.61
C SER A 188 18.72 -16.37 2.46
N GLY A 189 19.16 -17.00 1.36
CA GLY A 189 19.67 -16.29 0.19
C GLY A 189 18.62 -15.42 -0.51
N GLU A 190 19.07 -14.45 -1.30
CA GLU A 190 18.26 -13.38 -1.93
C GLU A 190 17.00 -13.91 -2.66
N GLY A 191 17.11 -14.97 -3.46
CA GLY A 191 15.95 -15.55 -4.17
C GLY A 191 14.92 -16.26 -3.28
N THR A 192 15.23 -16.56 -2.02
CA THR A 192 14.26 -17.10 -1.04
C THR A 192 13.48 -15.98 -0.37
N ILE A 193 14.17 -14.87 -0.11
CA ILE A 193 13.58 -13.63 0.42
C ILE A 193 12.57 -13.08 -0.59
N GLU A 194 12.93 -13.15 -1.87
CA GLU A 194 12.08 -12.64 -2.94
C GLU A 194 10.71 -13.38 -2.97
N LYS A 195 10.76 -14.71 -3.02
CA LYS A 195 9.54 -15.53 -2.99
C LYS A 195 8.69 -15.32 -1.74
N LEU A 196 9.34 -15.05 -0.60
CA LEU A 196 8.64 -14.75 0.64
C LEU A 196 7.90 -13.40 0.57
N MET A 197 8.56 -12.35 0.08
CA MET A 197 7.94 -11.03 -0.07
C MET A 197 6.76 -11.07 -1.03
N HIS A 198 6.92 -11.70 -2.19
CA HIS A 198 5.83 -11.88 -3.14
C HIS A 198 4.65 -12.65 -2.52
N ARG A 199 4.93 -13.70 -1.73
CA ARG A 199 3.88 -14.48 -1.06
C ARG A 199 3.15 -13.68 0.02
N LEU A 200 3.85 -12.79 0.74
CA LEU A 200 3.27 -12.02 1.83
C LEU A 200 2.48 -10.81 1.30
N PHE A 201 3.08 -10.01 0.43
CA PHE A 201 2.58 -8.70 0.03
C PHE A 201 2.26 -8.59 -1.46
N GLY A 202 2.53 -9.63 -2.26
CA GLY A 202 2.37 -9.56 -3.71
C GLY A 202 3.49 -8.73 -4.35
N PRO A 203 3.29 -8.20 -5.55
CA PRO A 203 4.27 -7.35 -6.25
C PRO A 203 4.73 -6.14 -5.41
N THR A 204 3.85 -5.55 -4.58
CA THR A 204 4.15 -4.30 -3.86
C THR A 204 5.19 -4.43 -2.75
N GLY A 205 5.49 -5.67 -2.31
CA GLY A 205 6.52 -5.91 -1.31
C GLY A 205 7.90 -5.41 -1.75
N PHE A 206 8.19 -5.45 -3.06
CA PHE A 206 9.46 -4.94 -3.62
C PHE A 206 9.39 -3.49 -4.05
N GLU A 207 8.22 -3.05 -4.49
CA GLU A 207 8.03 -1.71 -5.02
C GLU A 207 8.30 -0.60 -3.99
N GLN A 208 8.37 -0.97 -2.71
CA GLN A 208 8.64 -0.08 -1.57
C GLN A 208 10.09 -0.17 -1.07
N LEU A 209 10.93 -0.99 -1.69
CA LEU A 209 12.32 -1.14 -1.31
C LEU A 209 13.15 0.01 -1.88
N ARG A 210 14.16 0.42 -1.11
CA ARG A 210 15.15 1.38 -1.58
C ARG A 210 15.82 0.87 -2.87
N GLY A 211 15.95 1.75 -3.86
CA GLY A 211 16.53 1.44 -5.17
C GLY A 211 15.57 0.78 -6.16
N HIS A 212 14.28 0.65 -5.81
CA HIS A 212 13.26 0.27 -6.77
C HIS A 212 12.86 1.49 -7.63
N ASP A 213 12.60 1.30 -8.93
CA ASP A 213 12.26 2.36 -9.89
C ASP A 213 11.17 3.32 -9.41
N ILE A 214 10.15 2.81 -8.70
CA ILE A 214 9.09 3.63 -8.10
C ILE A 214 9.65 4.59 -7.05
N ILE A 215 10.52 4.11 -6.15
CA ILE A 215 11.12 4.94 -5.10
C ILE A 215 12.09 5.95 -5.71
N GLU A 216 12.89 5.53 -6.70
CA GLU A 216 13.78 6.44 -7.42
C GLU A 216 13.00 7.54 -8.15
N PHE A 217 11.88 7.18 -8.80
CA PHE A 217 10.97 8.14 -9.42
C PHE A 217 10.35 9.13 -8.40
N LEU A 218 10.04 8.68 -7.19
CA LEU A 218 9.51 9.56 -6.13
C LEU A 218 10.58 10.49 -5.54
N ALA A 219 11.86 10.16 -5.66
CA ALA A 219 12.97 11.02 -5.23
C ALA A 219 13.45 11.96 -6.36
N ASP A 220 13.17 11.62 -7.63
CA ASP A 220 13.60 12.42 -8.78
C ASP A 220 13.03 13.85 -8.72
N GLY A 221 13.88 14.84 -8.99
CA GLY A 221 13.51 16.26 -8.92
C GLY A 221 13.29 16.82 -7.50
N GLY A 222 13.62 16.09 -6.44
CA GLY A 222 13.37 16.49 -5.05
C GLY A 222 12.10 15.88 -4.49
N ASP A 223 11.85 16.04 -3.19
CA ASP A 223 10.75 15.34 -2.52
C ASP A 223 9.39 16.03 -2.63
N LEU A 224 9.37 17.35 -2.86
CA LEU A 224 8.18 18.18 -2.74
C LEU A 224 7.54 18.47 -4.09
N ASP A 225 6.24 18.21 -4.20
CA ASP A 225 5.48 18.50 -5.41
C ASP A 225 4.98 19.96 -5.40
N PRO A 226 4.93 20.67 -6.54
CA PRO A 226 4.58 22.09 -6.57
C PRO A 226 3.23 22.41 -5.89
N GLY A 227 3.25 23.39 -4.98
CA GLY A 227 2.05 23.89 -4.30
C GLY A 227 1.52 23.00 -3.15
N VAL A 228 2.16 21.86 -2.89
CA VAL A 228 1.77 20.94 -1.80
C VAL A 228 2.62 21.20 -0.56
N THR A 229 2.01 21.05 0.61
CA THR A 229 2.71 21.01 1.90
C THR A 229 2.60 19.63 2.51
N TYR A 230 3.53 19.26 3.39
CA TYR A 230 3.68 17.91 3.91
C TYR A 230 3.89 17.91 5.40
N THR A 231 3.36 16.88 6.05
CA THR A 231 3.74 16.47 7.40
C THR A 231 4.12 14.99 7.33
N CYS A 232 5.26 14.61 7.87
CA CYS A 232 5.68 13.22 7.96
C CYS A 232 5.83 12.82 9.41
N ILE A 233 5.11 11.77 9.81
CA ILE A 233 5.08 11.28 11.19
C ILE A 233 5.77 9.91 11.21
N GLY A 234 6.90 9.83 11.90
CA GLY A 234 7.69 8.62 12.08
C GLY A 234 7.73 8.16 13.54
N THR A 235 8.11 6.91 13.78
CA THR A 235 8.43 6.40 15.12
C THR A 235 9.77 5.68 15.08
N HIS A 236 10.61 5.88 16.10
CA HIS A 236 11.87 5.15 16.23
C HIS A 236 11.68 3.63 16.41
N PHE A 237 10.48 3.20 16.77
CA PHE A 237 10.15 1.79 17.03
C PHE A 237 9.54 1.07 15.82
N ASP A 238 9.56 1.67 14.63
CA ASP A 238 9.00 1.09 13.43
C ASP A 238 9.81 -0.15 13.00
N PRO A 239 9.27 -1.39 13.10
CA PRO A 239 10.07 -2.55 12.78
C PRO A 239 10.21 -2.78 11.27
N PHE A 240 9.37 -2.14 10.43
CA PHE A 240 9.28 -2.41 8.99
C PHE A 240 9.94 -1.33 8.12
N ILE A 241 9.85 -0.07 8.54
CA ILE A 241 10.44 1.07 7.84
C ILE A 241 11.79 1.34 8.45
N GLN A 242 12.85 0.92 7.76
CA GLN A 242 14.20 0.92 8.28
C GLN A 242 15.20 1.46 7.23
N PRO A 243 16.11 2.37 7.61
CA PRO A 243 16.11 3.07 8.91
C PRO A 243 14.87 3.99 9.02
N PRO A 244 14.28 4.24 10.21
CA PRO A 244 13.01 4.95 10.33
C PRO A 244 12.98 6.35 9.71
N GLU A 245 14.14 7.00 9.58
CA GLU A 245 14.34 8.32 9.00
C GLU A 245 13.88 8.40 7.54
N VAL A 246 13.86 7.28 6.81
CA VAL A 246 13.33 7.23 5.42
C VAL A 246 11.83 7.52 5.35
N ALA A 247 11.18 7.68 6.51
CA ALA A 247 9.81 8.18 6.58
C ALA A 247 9.68 9.68 6.37
N PHE A 248 10.77 10.43 6.47
CA PHE A 248 10.76 11.88 6.33
C PHE A 248 11.00 12.31 4.89
N LEU A 249 10.57 13.54 4.58
CA LEU A 249 10.87 14.18 3.31
C LEU A 249 11.97 15.20 3.52
N GLU A 250 12.85 15.31 2.53
CA GLU A 250 13.96 16.26 2.49
C GLU A 250 13.53 17.55 1.77
N VAL A 251 14.14 18.66 2.14
CA VAL A 251 13.92 19.97 1.53
C VAL A 251 15.17 20.33 0.76
N ASN A 252 15.06 20.56 -0.54
CA ASN A 252 16.18 21.01 -1.36
C ASN A 252 16.45 22.51 -1.16
N GLU A 253 17.62 23.00 -1.60
CA GLU A 253 18.01 24.41 -1.42
C GLU A 253 16.98 25.42 -1.99
N ASP A 254 16.28 25.06 -3.06
CA ASP A 254 15.28 25.90 -3.72
C ASP A 254 13.86 25.77 -3.13
N ASP A 255 13.65 24.84 -2.21
CA ASP A 255 12.34 24.62 -1.57
C ASP A 255 12.15 25.52 -0.35
N ASP A 256 10.91 25.96 -0.11
CA ASP A 256 10.56 26.61 1.15
C ASP A 256 10.55 25.55 2.28
N PRO A 257 11.44 25.65 3.29
CA PRO A 257 11.53 24.67 4.37
C PRO A 257 10.27 24.60 5.24
N ASN A 258 9.41 25.63 5.20
CA ASN A 258 8.14 25.62 5.94
C ASN A 258 7.08 24.72 5.29
N ARG A 259 7.36 24.17 4.10
CA ARG A 259 6.46 23.25 3.39
C ARG A 259 6.49 21.83 3.93
N VAL A 260 7.46 21.47 4.77
CA VAL A 260 7.60 20.12 5.36
C VAL A 260 7.67 20.21 6.87
N HIS A 261 6.92 19.36 7.55
CA HIS A 261 7.04 19.14 8.98
C HIS A 261 7.30 17.65 9.27
N ASN A 262 8.55 17.32 9.57
CA ASN A 262 8.94 15.97 9.97
C ASN A 262 8.86 15.85 11.50
N ILE A 263 8.10 14.88 11.99
CA ILE A 263 7.77 14.71 13.41
C ILE A 263 8.11 13.29 13.82
N TRP A 264 8.93 13.13 14.86
CA TRP A 264 8.96 11.88 15.61
C TRP A 264 7.82 11.88 16.62
N VAL A 265 7.06 10.78 16.68
CA VAL A 265 6.04 10.63 17.73
C VAL A 265 6.68 10.78 19.12
N GLU A 266 7.92 10.34 19.27
CA GLU A 266 8.66 10.43 20.52
C GLU A 266 9.07 11.86 20.92
N ASP A 267 9.10 12.83 19.98
CA ASP A 267 9.37 14.23 20.32
C ASP A 267 8.20 14.84 21.11
N GLU A 268 6.96 14.49 20.75
CA GLU A 268 5.75 14.95 21.44
C GLU A 268 5.35 14.02 22.60
N HIS A 269 5.64 12.73 22.47
CA HIS A 269 5.31 11.70 23.45
C HIS A 269 6.53 10.83 23.79
N PRO A 270 7.45 11.28 24.67
CA PRO A 270 8.76 10.65 24.89
C PRO A 270 8.77 9.20 25.39
N ARG A 271 7.62 8.69 25.86
CA ARG A 271 7.45 7.30 26.31
C ARG A 271 6.61 6.45 25.37
N ALA A 272 6.31 6.97 24.18
CA ALA A 272 5.58 6.23 23.16
C ALA A 272 6.45 5.08 22.63
N MET A 273 5.81 3.92 22.51
CA MET A 273 6.35 2.75 21.83
C MET A 273 5.20 2.23 20.99
N ILE A 274 5.19 2.61 19.72
CA ILE A 274 4.07 2.34 18.82
C ILE A 274 4.60 1.50 17.67
N ALA A 275 3.98 0.35 17.43
CA ALA A 275 4.33 -0.46 16.29
C ALA A 275 3.76 0.17 15.00
N HIS A 276 4.45 -0.02 13.88
CA HIS A 276 4.05 0.46 12.55
C HIS A 276 2.54 0.34 12.24
N ASN A 277 1.94 -0.82 12.53
CA ASN A 277 0.53 -1.10 12.23
C ASN A 277 -0.45 -0.39 13.16
N ASP A 278 0.01 0.03 14.34
CA ASP A 278 -0.83 0.67 15.35
C ASP A 278 -0.77 2.20 15.24
N MET A 279 0.17 2.76 14.48
CA MET A 279 0.33 4.21 14.26
C MET A 279 -0.99 4.91 13.88
N VAL A 280 -1.80 4.32 13.00
CA VAL A 280 -3.06 4.95 12.55
C VAL A 280 -4.22 4.85 13.54
N ARG A 281 -4.06 4.06 14.60
CA ARG A 281 -5.07 3.86 15.66
C ARG A 281 -4.65 4.42 17.00
N ASP A 282 -3.36 4.71 17.16
CA ASP A 282 -2.84 5.20 18.42
C ASP A 282 -3.36 6.62 18.71
N PRO A 283 -4.00 6.85 19.86
CA PRO A 283 -4.56 8.17 20.20
C PRO A 283 -3.56 9.31 20.13
N ARG A 284 -2.27 9.05 20.40
CA ARG A 284 -1.20 10.05 20.33
C ARG A 284 -0.90 10.48 18.91
N VAL A 285 -0.83 9.52 17.99
CA VAL A 285 -0.64 9.84 16.56
C VAL A 285 -1.88 10.55 16.01
N ILE A 286 -3.08 10.13 16.42
CA ILE A 286 -4.33 10.83 16.06
C ILE A 286 -4.32 12.28 16.58
N GLU A 287 -3.79 12.53 17.77
CA GLU A 287 -3.61 13.87 18.33
C GLU A 287 -2.68 14.73 17.46
N ILE A 288 -1.51 14.19 17.06
CA ILE A 288 -0.56 14.86 16.17
C ILE A 288 -1.22 15.19 14.82
N VAL A 289 -1.89 14.20 14.20
CA VAL A 289 -2.60 14.38 12.92
C VAL A 289 -3.65 15.49 13.03
N ARG A 290 -4.42 15.52 14.13
CA ARG A 290 -5.41 16.58 14.36
C ARG A 290 -4.76 17.95 14.50
N ALA A 291 -3.66 18.05 15.24
CA ALA A 291 -2.94 19.31 15.44
C ALA A 291 -2.41 19.86 14.11
N GLU A 292 -1.87 19.00 13.26
CA GLU A 292 -1.35 19.38 11.94
C GLU A 292 -2.46 19.77 10.96
N LEU A 293 -3.59 19.06 10.96
CA LEU A 293 -4.77 19.47 10.19
C LEU A 293 -5.32 20.81 10.65
N ASP A 294 -5.35 21.06 11.96
CA ASP A 294 -5.75 22.36 12.53
C ASP A 294 -4.77 23.48 12.14
N ARG A 295 -3.47 23.18 12.05
CA ARG A 295 -2.44 24.10 11.55
C ARG A 295 -2.68 24.46 10.09
N VAL A 296 -2.87 23.46 9.23
CA VAL A 296 -3.13 23.64 7.79
C VAL A 296 -4.40 24.46 7.57
N ALA A 297 -5.48 24.16 8.30
CA ALA A 297 -6.72 24.93 8.22
C ALA A 297 -6.57 26.42 8.59
N ARG A 298 -5.64 26.77 9.48
CA ARG A 298 -5.36 28.16 9.87
C ARG A 298 -4.49 28.91 8.85
N LEU A 299 -3.60 28.21 8.15
CA LEU A 299 -2.67 28.83 7.21
C LEU A 299 -3.30 29.12 5.84
N GLY A 300 -4.51 28.60 5.59
CA GLY A 300 -5.21 28.70 4.30
C GLY A 300 -4.58 27.80 3.27
#